data_AF-A0A2V8DWJ1-F1
#
_entry.id   AF-A0A2V8DWJ1-F1
#
_cell.length_a   1.000
_cell.length_b   1.000
_cell.length_c   1.000
_cell.angle_alpha   90.00
_cell.angle_beta   90.00
_cell.angle_gamma   90.00
#
_symmetry.space_group_name_H-M   'P 1'
#
loop_
_entity.id
_entity.type
_entity.pdbx_description
1 polymer ?
#
loop_
_entity_poly.entity_id
_entity_poly.type
_entity_poly.pdbx_seq_one_letter_code
_entity_poly.pdbx_strand_id
1 'polypeptide(L)'
;MRVRVSGVVVGSLFFGAIIAAQAPAAKPPAPAARPAAARPLGNLAQVMRAILFPNSNIIFFTQTDNPADPKKPLDVTFGTFANVYTGWQVVENAAIALNESADLILKPGRVCSNGLPAPVGRADYRKFAQGLRDAGTAALKAAQTKDMDKMVEAAGTVSEACENCHTVYREKPDLKDRCKP
;
A
#
# COMPACT_ATOMS: atom_id res chain seq x y z
N MET A 1 -27.41 -29.21 -93.29
CA MET A 1 -27.74 -29.24 -91.84
C MET A 1 -27.54 -30.67 -91.37
N ARG A 2 -26.34 -31.02 -90.87
CA ARG A 2 -25.98 -32.41 -90.52
C ARG A 2 -25.55 -32.48 -89.06
N VAL A 3 -26.37 -33.20 -88.32
CA VAL A 3 -26.26 -33.61 -86.92
C VAL A 3 -24.92 -34.31 -86.67
N ARG A 4 -24.20 -33.93 -85.61
CA ARG A 4 -23.01 -34.65 -85.14
C ARG A 4 -23.33 -35.38 -83.85
N VAL A 5 -23.03 -36.68 -83.90
CA VAL A 5 -23.30 -37.73 -82.92
C VAL A 5 -22.30 -37.64 -81.77
N SER A 6 -22.82 -37.83 -80.56
CA SER A 6 -22.11 -37.89 -79.28
C SER A 6 -21.20 -39.11 -79.18
N GLY A 7 -19.97 -38.90 -78.73
CA GLY A 7 -19.06 -39.95 -78.25
C GLY A 7 -18.79 -39.75 -76.76
N VAL A 8 -19.23 -40.68 -75.94
CA VAL A 8 -19.00 -40.73 -74.48
C VAL A 8 -17.64 -41.38 -74.23
N VAL A 9 -16.76 -40.69 -73.50
CA VAL A 9 -15.54 -41.29 -72.94
C VAL A 9 -15.68 -41.33 -71.43
N VAL A 10 -15.74 -42.54 -70.88
CA VAL A 10 -15.76 -42.83 -69.44
C VAL A 10 -14.33 -42.74 -68.92
N GLY A 11 -14.02 -41.68 -68.17
CA GLY A 11 -12.76 -41.54 -67.43
C GLY A 11 -12.96 -41.93 -65.98
N SER A 12 -12.44 -43.09 -65.57
CA SER A 12 -12.40 -43.53 -64.18
C SER A 12 -11.46 -42.63 -63.36
N LEU A 13 -12.02 -41.77 -62.53
CA LEU A 13 -11.28 -40.95 -61.56
C LEU A 13 -11.01 -41.77 -60.29
N PHE A 14 -9.76 -42.16 -60.08
CA PHE A 14 -9.28 -42.67 -58.80
C PHE A 14 -9.25 -41.51 -57.78
N PHE A 15 -10.16 -41.54 -56.80
CA PHE A 15 -10.09 -40.68 -55.62
C PHE A 15 -8.98 -41.19 -54.69
N GLY A 16 -7.80 -40.57 -54.75
CA GLY A 16 -6.75 -40.75 -53.75
C GLY A 16 -7.15 -40.05 -52.45
N ALA A 17 -7.45 -40.81 -51.39
CA ALA A 17 -7.65 -40.27 -50.06
C ALA A 17 -6.32 -39.76 -49.50
N ILE A 18 -6.13 -38.45 -49.47
CA ILE A 18 -5.01 -37.81 -48.80
C ILE A 18 -5.31 -37.83 -47.29
N ILE A 19 -4.73 -38.79 -46.57
CA ILE A 19 -4.72 -38.77 -45.11
C ILE A 19 -3.67 -37.72 -44.68
N ALA A 20 -4.13 -36.48 -44.46
CA ALA A 20 -3.30 -35.45 -43.84
C ALA A 20 -3.12 -35.80 -42.36
N ALA A 21 -1.91 -36.23 -41.97
CA ALA A 21 -1.53 -36.41 -40.58
C ALA A 21 -1.62 -35.05 -39.85
N GLN A 22 -2.62 -34.89 -38.99
CA GLN A 22 -2.75 -33.70 -38.14
C GLN A 22 -1.64 -33.75 -37.08
N ALA A 23 -0.68 -32.83 -37.18
CA ALA A 23 0.32 -32.64 -36.14
C ALA A 23 -0.38 -32.22 -34.83
N PRO A 24 0.02 -32.78 -33.67
CA PRO A 24 -0.61 -32.42 -32.40
C PRO A 24 -0.39 -30.93 -32.12
N ALA A 25 -1.48 -30.24 -31.79
CA ALA A 25 -1.43 -28.83 -31.44
C ALA A 25 -0.49 -28.61 -30.25
N ALA A 26 0.46 -27.67 -30.41
CA ALA A 26 1.38 -27.29 -29.36
C ALA A 26 0.60 -26.76 -28.15
N LYS A 27 0.88 -27.30 -26.95
CA LYS A 27 0.28 -26.78 -25.71
C LYS A 27 0.69 -25.32 -25.51
N PRO A 28 -0.26 -24.45 -25.10
CA PRO A 28 0.08 -23.06 -24.77
C PRO A 28 1.15 -23.04 -23.67
N PRO A 29 2.10 -22.09 -23.73
CA PRO A 29 3.11 -21.94 -22.68
C PRO A 29 2.42 -21.68 -21.34
N ALA A 30 2.92 -22.34 -20.29
CA ALA A 30 2.41 -22.15 -18.94
C ALA A 30 2.57 -20.67 -18.53
N PRO A 31 1.61 -20.09 -17.79
CA PRO A 31 1.73 -18.73 -17.27
C PRO A 31 3.03 -18.60 -16.47
N ALA A 32 3.84 -17.59 -16.78
CA ALA A 32 5.03 -17.28 -16.01
C ALA A 32 4.63 -17.05 -14.54
N ALA A 33 5.35 -17.68 -13.61
CA ALA A 33 5.12 -17.50 -12.18
C ALA A 33 5.30 -16.02 -11.83
N ARG A 34 4.29 -15.42 -11.17
CA ARG A 34 4.40 -14.05 -10.67
C ARG A 34 5.56 -13.99 -9.65
N PRO A 35 6.43 -12.97 -9.71
CA PRO A 35 7.45 -12.77 -8.68
C PRO A 35 6.80 -12.77 -7.30
N ALA A 36 7.43 -13.44 -6.33
CA ALA A 36 6.98 -13.42 -4.96
C ALA A 36 6.93 -11.96 -4.46
N ALA A 37 5.85 -11.60 -3.74
CA ALA A 37 5.74 -10.26 -3.19
C ALA A 37 6.95 -9.96 -2.29
N ALA A 38 7.56 -8.78 -2.48
CA ALA A 38 8.73 -8.38 -1.72
C ALA A 38 8.41 -8.37 -0.22
N ARG A 39 9.22 -9.08 0.56
CA ARG A 39 9.09 -9.15 2.02
C ARG A 39 9.28 -7.76 2.64
N PRO A 40 8.59 -7.44 3.75
CA PRO A 40 8.86 -6.22 4.49
C PRO A 40 10.30 -6.16 4.98
N LEU A 41 10.96 -5.02 4.78
CA LEU A 41 12.35 -4.81 5.21
C LEU A 41 12.48 -4.75 6.74
N GLY A 42 11.64 -3.94 7.38
CA GLY A 42 11.61 -3.78 8.84
C GLY A 42 10.43 -4.49 9.49
N ASN A 43 10.55 -4.75 10.80
CA ASN A 43 9.43 -5.15 11.63
C ASN A 43 8.45 -3.98 11.86
N LEU A 44 7.29 -4.26 12.47
CA LEU A 44 6.25 -3.26 12.72
C LEU A 44 6.77 -2.07 13.54
N ALA A 45 7.54 -2.31 14.59
CA ALA A 45 8.07 -1.25 15.45
C ALA A 45 9.10 -0.35 14.72
N GLN A 46 9.85 -0.91 13.76
CA GLN A 46 10.74 -0.13 12.89
C GLN A 46 9.95 0.80 11.97
N VAL A 47 8.84 0.34 11.38
CA VAL A 47 7.96 1.21 10.57
C VAL A 47 7.31 2.28 11.42
N MET A 48 6.84 1.93 12.62
CA MET A 48 6.30 2.90 13.58
C MET A 48 7.30 4.01 13.88
N ARG A 49 8.56 3.67 14.16
CA ARG A 49 9.60 4.68 14.44
C ARG A 49 10.04 5.47 13.21
N ALA A 50 10.12 4.82 12.05
CA ALA A 50 10.68 5.43 10.85
C ALA A 50 9.70 6.40 10.17
N ILE A 51 8.40 6.12 10.26
CA ILE A 51 7.37 6.84 9.49
C ILE A 51 6.31 7.40 10.42
N LEU A 52 5.65 6.58 11.22
CA LEU A 52 4.48 7.05 11.96
C LEU A 52 4.84 8.06 13.05
N PHE A 53 5.85 7.74 13.87
CA PHE A 53 6.27 8.57 14.99
C PHE A 53 6.66 10.00 14.58
N PRO A 54 7.57 10.25 13.63
CA PRO A 54 7.89 11.64 13.26
C PRO A 54 6.68 12.38 12.68
N ASN A 55 5.88 11.72 11.83
CA ASN A 55 4.77 12.36 11.16
C ASN A 55 3.56 12.63 12.09
N SER A 56 3.26 11.73 13.02
CA SER A 56 2.22 11.98 14.03
C SER A 56 2.61 13.12 14.96
N ASN A 57 3.88 13.20 15.36
CA ASN A 57 4.34 14.29 16.23
C ASN A 57 4.27 15.65 15.53
N ILE A 58 4.55 15.74 14.22
CA ILE A 58 4.33 16.98 13.46
C ILE A 58 2.87 17.44 13.58
N ILE A 59 1.91 16.54 13.42
CA ILE A 59 0.47 16.85 13.55
C ILE A 59 0.11 17.22 15.00
N PHE A 60 0.65 16.52 16.00
CA PHE A 60 0.36 16.84 17.40
C PHE A 60 0.95 18.18 17.83
N PHE A 61 2.12 18.57 17.29
CA PHE A 61 2.75 19.83 17.62
C PHE A 61 1.99 21.05 17.09
N THR A 62 1.15 20.90 16.05
CA THR A 62 0.30 22.01 15.60
C THR A 62 -0.76 22.42 16.61
N GLN A 63 -0.90 21.73 17.75
CA GLN A 63 -1.77 22.17 18.83
C GLN A 63 -1.17 23.34 19.62
N THR A 64 0.15 23.52 19.58
CA THR A 64 0.86 24.54 20.36
C THR A 64 1.84 25.37 19.55
N ASP A 65 2.24 24.90 18.37
CA ASP A 65 3.20 25.54 17.49
C ASP A 65 2.55 25.83 16.14
N ASN A 66 2.38 27.12 15.80
CA ASN A 66 1.78 27.49 14.52
C ASN A 66 2.79 27.26 13.38
N PRO A 67 2.45 26.46 12.35
CA PRO A 67 3.33 26.25 11.21
C PRO A 67 3.61 27.52 10.40
N ALA A 68 2.75 28.55 10.49
CA ALA A 68 2.98 29.82 9.80
C ALA A 68 4.06 30.70 10.46
N ASP A 69 4.42 30.41 11.71
CA ASP A 69 5.37 31.24 12.45
C ASP A 69 6.81 31.02 11.94
N PRO A 70 7.64 32.08 11.87
CA PRO A 70 9.05 31.96 11.52
C PRO A 70 9.78 30.97 12.44
N LYS A 71 10.45 29.98 11.85
CA LYS A 71 11.26 29.00 12.60
C LYS A 71 12.73 29.36 12.53
N LYS A 72 13.48 29.04 13.60
CA LYS A 72 14.93 29.21 13.61
C LYS A 72 15.58 28.31 12.55
N PRO A 73 16.59 28.78 11.82
CA PRO A 73 17.37 27.94 10.92
C PRO A 73 17.95 26.74 11.67
N LEU A 74 17.94 25.57 11.04
CA LEU A 74 18.55 24.35 11.59
C LEU A 74 20.06 24.35 11.32
N ASP A 75 20.82 23.71 12.22
CA ASP A 75 22.25 23.47 12.02
C ASP A 75 22.47 22.56 10.79
N VAL A 76 23.34 22.99 9.89
CA VAL A 76 23.60 22.37 8.59
C VAL A 76 24.36 21.04 8.68
N THR A 77 24.94 20.70 9.84
CA THR A 77 25.68 19.43 10.04
C THR A 77 24.83 18.17 9.77
N PHE A 78 23.50 18.25 9.90
CA PHE A 78 22.54 17.23 9.43
C PHE A 78 21.45 17.83 8.50
N GLY A 79 21.66 19.05 8.01
CA GLY A 79 20.58 19.98 7.69
C GLY A 79 20.34 20.27 6.20
N THR A 80 21.06 19.64 5.27
CA THR A 80 20.90 19.95 3.82
C THR A 80 19.45 19.81 3.36
N PHE A 81 18.73 18.81 3.89
CA PHE A 81 17.33 18.55 3.53
C PHE A 81 16.33 18.95 4.62
N ALA A 82 16.80 19.45 5.78
CA ALA A 82 15.95 19.59 6.96
C ALA A 82 14.91 20.72 6.84
N ASN A 83 15.13 21.69 5.94
CA ASN A 83 14.22 22.81 5.68
C ASN A 83 13.77 22.89 4.20
N VAL A 84 13.84 21.78 3.45
CA VAL A 84 13.35 21.75 2.05
C VAL A 84 11.85 22.01 1.98
N TYR A 85 11.11 21.53 2.98
CA TYR A 85 9.70 21.83 3.19
C TYR A 85 9.54 22.61 4.49
N THR A 86 8.65 23.60 4.51
CA THR A 86 8.41 24.45 5.67
C THR A 86 6.93 24.75 5.87
N GLY A 87 6.58 25.19 7.08
CA GLY A 87 5.23 25.56 7.48
C GLY A 87 4.17 24.48 7.22
N TRP A 88 3.01 24.90 6.73
CA TRP A 88 1.86 24.00 6.53
C TRP A 88 2.14 22.81 5.60
N GLN A 89 3.05 22.97 4.64
CA GLN A 89 3.43 21.87 3.75
C GLN A 89 4.05 20.69 4.52
N VAL A 90 4.76 20.94 5.62
CA VAL A 90 5.32 19.88 6.47
C VAL A 90 4.20 19.07 7.14
N VAL A 91 3.14 19.75 7.57
CA VAL A 91 1.96 19.12 8.20
C VAL A 91 1.17 18.31 7.16
N GLU A 92 0.97 18.85 5.97
CA GLU A 92 0.32 18.15 4.85
C GLU A 92 1.08 16.87 4.47
N ASN A 93 2.40 16.96 4.32
CA ASN A 93 3.27 15.81 4.03
C ASN A 93 3.19 14.75 5.14
N ALA A 94 3.13 15.18 6.40
CA ALA A 94 3.00 14.27 7.53
C ALA A 94 1.66 13.53 7.55
N ALA A 95 0.56 14.22 7.23
CA ALA A 95 -0.76 13.63 7.12
C ALA A 95 -0.85 12.58 6.00
N ILE A 96 -0.25 12.88 4.84
CA ILE A 96 -0.12 11.92 3.72
C ILE A 96 0.69 10.69 4.17
N ALA A 97 1.83 10.91 4.81
CA ALA A 97 2.68 9.81 5.29
C ALA A 97 1.94 8.92 6.30
N LEU A 98 1.14 9.48 7.20
CA LEU A 98 0.31 8.69 8.12
C LEU A 98 -0.72 7.84 7.38
N ASN A 99 -1.44 8.42 6.41
CA ASN A 99 -2.41 7.68 5.63
C ASN A 99 -1.77 6.48 4.92
N GLU A 100 -0.73 6.76 4.12
CA GLU A 100 -0.03 5.75 3.32
C GLU A 100 0.67 4.70 4.19
N SER A 101 1.03 5.04 5.43
CA SER A 101 1.66 4.09 6.35
C SER A 101 0.77 2.93 6.76
N ALA A 102 -0.56 3.04 6.60
CA ALA A 102 -1.48 1.93 6.83
C ALA A 102 -1.21 0.74 5.88
N ASP A 103 -0.81 1.00 4.62
CA ASP A 103 -0.36 -0.06 3.70
C ASP A 103 0.91 -0.73 4.20
N LEU A 104 1.82 0.07 4.75
CA LEU A 104 3.05 -0.46 5.31
C LEU A 104 2.74 -1.35 6.51
N ILE A 105 1.85 -0.94 7.40
CA ILE A 105 1.39 -1.73 8.56
C ILE A 105 0.76 -3.06 8.13
N LEU A 106 -0.03 -3.05 7.04
CA LEU A 106 -0.74 -4.23 6.53
C LEU A 106 0.06 -5.08 5.55
N LYS A 107 1.29 -4.67 5.21
CA LYS A 107 2.13 -5.39 4.22
C LYS A 107 2.27 -6.88 4.60
N PRO A 108 1.92 -7.82 3.69
CA PRO A 108 2.01 -9.26 3.97
C PRO A 108 3.42 -9.68 4.40
N GLY A 109 3.50 -10.63 5.34
CA GLY A 109 4.77 -11.13 5.87
C GLY A 109 5.44 -10.22 6.90
N ARG A 110 4.76 -9.17 7.37
CA ARG A 110 5.30 -8.30 8.41
C ARG A 110 5.35 -9.04 9.75
N VAL A 111 6.45 -8.83 10.47
CA VAL A 111 6.65 -9.35 11.83
C VAL A 111 6.65 -8.21 12.84
N CYS A 112 6.34 -8.54 14.08
CA CYS A 112 6.42 -7.64 15.22
C CYS A 112 7.80 -7.68 15.87
N SER A 113 8.04 -6.80 16.85
CA SER A 113 9.33 -6.70 17.53
C SER A 113 9.72 -7.94 18.32
N ASN A 114 8.76 -8.83 18.62
CA ASN A 114 8.97 -10.12 19.27
C ASN A 114 9.16 -11.29 18.26
N GLY A 115 9.28 -11.00 16.96
CA GLY A 115 9.46 -12.02 15.92
C GLY A 115 8.18 -12.73 15.47
N LEU A 116 7.04 -12.53 16.17
CA LEU A 116 5.75 -13.09 15.74
C LEU A 116 5.22 -12.36 14.51
N PRO A 117 4.38 -13.01 13.67
CA PRO A 117 3.67 -12.33 12.60
C PRO A 117 2.83 -11.16 13.14
N ALA A 118 2.85 -10.03 12.44
CA ALA A 118 1.89 -8.96 12.68
C ALA A 118 0.47 -9.44 12.34
N PRO A 119 -0.57 -8.98 13.05
CA PRO A 119 -1.93 -9.50 12.92
C PRO A 119 -2.66 -8.98 11.66
N VAL A 120 -1.97 -8.87 10.52
CA VAL A 120 -2.49 -8.38 9.23
C VAL A 120 -3.73 -9.15 8.75
N GLY A 121 -3.87 -10.40 9.19
CA GLY A 121 -5.00 -11.28 8.92
C GLY A 121 -6.23 -11.03 9.80
N ARG A 122 -6.14 -10.26 10.89
CA ARG A 122 -7.25 -10.03 11.79
C ARG A 122 -8.14 -8.85 11.35
N ALA A 123 -9.44 -8.99 11.56
CA ALA A 123 -10.43 -8.01 11.12
C ALA A 123 -10.36 -6.70 11.91
N ASP A 124 -10.15 -6.78 13.22
CA ASP A 124 -9.93 -5.64 14.11
C ASP A 124 -8.69 -4.83 13.70
N TYR A 125 -7.56 -5.49 13.44
CA TYR A 125 -6.32 -4.84 13.02
C TYR A 125 -6.47 -4.12 11.67
N ARG A 126 -7.15 -4.74 10.70
CA ARG A 126 -7.49 -4.08 9.43
C ARG A 126 -8.41 -2.88 9.64
N LYS A 127 -9.40 -2.98 10.54
CA LYS A 127 -10.28 -1.86 10.90
C LYS A 127 -9.48 -0.71 11.51
N PHE A 128 -8.55 -0.99 12.43
CA PHE A 128 -7.70 0.05 13.03
C PHE A 128 -6.76 0.68 12.00
N ALA A 129 -6.18 -0.11 11.09
CA ALA A 129 -5.39 0.41 9.99
C ALA A 129 -6.21 1.30 9.05
N GLN A 130 -7.48 0.96 8.78
CA GLN A 130 -8.38 1.84 8.04
C GLN A 130 -8.66 3.14 8.81
N GLY A 131 -8.91 3.07 10.11
CA GLY A 131 -9.07 4.26 10.96
C GLY A 131 -7.87 5.19 10.92
N LEU A 132 -6.66 4.66 10.83
CA LEU A 132 -5.44 5.46 10.63
C LEU A 132 -5.43 6.18 9.26
N ARG A 133 -5.90 5.54 8.19
CA ARG A 133 -6.03 6.21 6.88
C ARG A 133 -7.03 7.34 6.93
N ASP A 134 -8.17 7.10 7.58
CA ASP A 134 -9.23 8.08 7.71
C ASP A 134 -8.73 9.28 8.52
N ALA A 135 -8.01 9.02 9.62
CA ALA A 135 -7.37 10.05 10.43
C ALA A 135 -6.31 10.85 9.65
N GLY A 136 -5.45 10.20 8.86
CA GLY A 136 -4.50 10.89 7.98
C GLY A 136 -5.21 11.77 6.93
N THR A 137 -6.33 11.30 6.38
CA THR A 137 -7.17 12.08 5.46
C THR A 137 -7.79 13.30 6.13
N ALA A 138 -8.30 13.15 7.36
CA ALA A 138 -8.86 14.23 8.15
C ALA A 138 -7.80 15.28 8.49
N ALA A 139 -6.61 14.83 8.94
CA ALA A 139 -5.48 15.70 9.22
C ALA A 139 -5.01 16.49 7.99
N LEU A 140 -4.98 15.86 6.81
CA LEU A 140 -4.63 16.55 5.57
C LEU A 140 -5.63 17.66 5.24
N LYS A 141 -6.94 17.36 5.33
CA LYS A 141 -7.99 18.36 5.09
C LYS A 141 -7.93 19.52 6.09
N ALA A 142 -7.67 19.24 7.36
CA ALA A 142 -7.48 20.27 8.38
C ALA A 142 -6.23 21.12 8.07
N ALA A 143 -5.10 20.50 7.76
CA ALA A 143 -3.86 21.21 7.42
C ALA A 143 -4.03 22.16 6.23
N GLN A 144 -4.77 21.75 5.20
CA GLN A 144 -5.07 22.57 4.03
C GLN A 144 -5.88 23.84 4.36
N THR A 145 -6.64 23.84 5.46
CA THR A 145 -7.35 25.04 5.94
C THR A 145 -6.46 26.01 6.71
N LYS A 146 -5.26 25.59 7.12
CA LYS A 146 -4.29 26.41 7.87
C LYS A 146 -4.86 27.00 9.15
N ASP A 147 -5.69 26.20 9.82
CA ASP A 147 -6.51 26.59 10.96
C ASP A 147 -6.12 25.71 12.16
N MET A 148 -5.64 26.36 13.22
CA MET A 148 -5.10 25.67 14.39
C MET A 148 -6.20 24.94 15.18
N ASP A 149 -7.42 25.49 15.24
CA ASP A 149 -8.52 24.88 15.99
C ASP A 149 -8.95 23.58 15.29
N LYS A 150 -9.03 23.59 13.96
CA LYS A 150 -9.27 22.36 13.18
C LYS A 150 -8.14 21.34 13.31
N MET A 151 -6.91 21.81 13.51
CA MET A 151 -5.79 20.90 13.77
C MET A 151 -5.85 20.26 15.15
N VAL A 152 -6.37 20.95 16.17
CA VAL A 152 -6.62 20.34 17.50
C VAL A 152 -7.63 19.20 17.38
N GLU A 153 -8.73 19.41 16.65
CA GLU A 153 -9.72 18.35 16.39
C GLU A 153 -9.12 17.17 15.61
N ALA A 154 -8.34 17.47 14.57
CA ALA A 154 -7.65 16.45 13.78
C ALA A 154 -6.61 15.68 14.60
N ALA A 155 -5.87 16.36 15.47
CA ALA A 155 -4.92 15.73 16.40
C ALA A 155 -5.62 14.75 17.35
N GLY A 156 -6.80 15.12 17.87
CA GLY A 156 -7.64 14.21 18.66
C GLY A 156 -8.03 12.96 17.87
N THR A 157 -8.47 13.14 16.63
CA THR A 157 -8.81 12.02 15.72
C THR A 157 -7.62 11.10 15.46
N VAL A 158 -6.42 11.66 15.25
CA VAL A 158 -5.19 10.88 15.07
C VAL A 158 -4.81 10.13 16.35
N SER A 159 -4.96 10.75 17.53
CA SER A 159 -4.70 10.10 18.81
C SER A 159 -5.58 8.87 19.01
N GLU A 160 -6.88 9.03 18.78
CA GLU A 160 -7.85 7.93 18.90
C GLU A 160 -7.51 6.78 17.94
N ALA A 161 -7.19 7.09 16.67
CA ALA A 161 -6.77 6.08 15.69
C ALA A 161 -5.52 5.29 16.15
N CYS A 162 -4.58 5.97 16.80
CA CYS A 162 -3.39 5.32 17.37
C CYS A 162 -3.76 4.42 18.55
N GLU A 163 -4.55 4.91 19.49
CA GLU A 163 -4.95 4.19 20.71
C GLU A 163 -5.75 2.92 20.40
N ASN A 164 -6.65 2.98 19.42
CA ASN A 164 -7.46 1.85 18.97
C ASN A 164 -6.61 0.61 18.63
N CYS A 165 -5.43 0.80 18.04
CA CYS A 165 -4.50 -0.29 17.75
C CYS A 165 -3.56 -0.58 18.92
N HIS A 166 -3.05 0.46 19.58
CA HIS A 166 -1.99 0.34 20.58
C HIS A 166 -2.43 -0.33 21.88
N THR A 167 -3.64 -0.04 22.35
CA THR A 167 -4.22 -0.67 23.55
C THR A 167 -4.37 -2.18 23.38
N VAL A 168 -4.70 -2.62 22.17
CA VAL A 168 -4.85 -4.06 21.84
C VAL A 168 -3.50 -4.72 21.58
N TYR A 169 -2.63 -4.12 20.77
CA TYR A 169 -1.47 -4.82 20.19
C TYR A 169 -0.09 -4.34 20.63
N ARG A 170 0.02 -3.21 21.33
CA ARG A 170 1.32 -2.62 21.73
C ARG A 170 1.50 -2.59 23.24
N GLU A 171 0.49 -2.12 23.96
CA GLU A 171 0.50 -1.86 25.40
C GLU A 171 0.34 -3.16 26.17
N LYS A 172 1.46 -3.84 26.36
CA LYS A 172 1.56 -5.10 27.07
C LYS A 172 2.72 -5.01 28.07
N PRO A 173 2.62 -5.64 29.25
CA PRO A 173 3.70 -5.67 30.23
C PRO A 173 5.00 -6.24 29.66
N ASP A 174 4.88 -7.33 28.88
CA ASP A 174 6.01 -8.02 28.29
C ASP A 174 6.06 -7.86 26.76
N LEU A 175 7.27 -7.71 26.22
CA LEU A 175 7.52 -7.63 24.77
C LEU A 175 6.95 -8.84 24.02
N LYS A 176 7.03 -10.03 24.62
CA LYS A 176 6.55 -11.30 24.03
C LYS A 176 5.04 -11.27 23.75
N ASP A 177 4.28 -10.40 24.40
CA ASP A 177 2.83 -10.33 24.28
C ASP A 177 2.33 -9.27 23.30
N ARG A 178 3.24 -8.45 22.74
CA ARG A 178 2.89 -7.55 21.64
C ARG A 178 2.36 -8.32 20.43
N CYS A 179 1.47 -7.67 19.68
CA CYS A 179 0.78 -8.23 18.52
C CYS A 179 -0.13 -9.43 18.81
N LYS A 180 -0.44 -9.67 20.08
CA LYS A 180 -1.53 -10.54 20.52
C LYS A 180 -2.67 -9.64 21.02
N PRO A 181 -3.93 -9.93 20.67
CA PRO A 181 -5.07 -9.24 21.25
C PRO A 181 -5.08 -9.41 22.78
#